data_AF-A0A4S8MM19-F1
#
_entry.id   AF-A0A4S8MM19-F1
#
_cell.length_a   1.000
_cell.length_b   1.000
_cell.length_c   1.000
_cell.angle_alpha   90.00
_cell.angle_beta   90.00
_cell.angle_gamma   90.00
#
_symmetry.space_group_name_H-M   'P 1'
#
loop_
_entity.id
_entity.type
_entity.pdbx_description
1 polymer ?
#
loop_
_entity_poly.entity_id
_entity_poly.type
_entity_poly.pdbx_seq_one_letter_code
_entity_poly.pdbx_strand_id
1 'polypeptide(L)'
;MRNGFYTLRTADGEVALVDGGTVRVQQSFYFPPDHNRYPNHFKGSEIIIKERGLWPTQGFLPAACEKACFENRTNLHCCCRKILFYEEDFVNQKSQLQEYIESQGHLCDYYPKFHCELNFIEQYWGVGKYGYRRTPRTSSMQEMRGNVKACLDNVPLNQIRRFANRSARFIHAYSEGLTGAQAAWANRSYHGHRTLPPEMIHAALAAFKK
;
A
#
# COMPACT_ATOMS: atom_id res chain seq x y z
N MET A 1 -28.05 5.10 5.29
CA MET A 1 -28.60 6.44 4.98
C MET A 1 -27.67 7.08 3.96
N ARG A 2 -28.21 7.60 2.85
CA ARG A 2 -27.40 8.17 1.75
C ARG A 2 -26.87 9.52 2.20
N ASN A 3 -25.60 9.60 2.59
CA ASN A 3 -24.92 10.88 2.74
C ASN A 3 -24.66 11.41 1.32
N GLY A 4 -25.47 12.38 0.90
CA GLY A 4 -25.27 13.05 -0.38
C GLY A 4 -24.05 13.96 -0.31
N PHE A 5 -23.18 13.86 -1.31
CA PHE A 5 -22.13 14.85 -1.56
C PHE A 5 -22.80 16.12 -2.08
N TYR A 6 -22.60 17.26 -1.40
CA TYR A 6 -23.03 18.57 -1.89
C TYR A 6 -21.83 19.50 -2.02
N THR A 7 -21.81 20.27 -3.11
CA THR A 7 -20.77 21.26 -3.42
C THR A 7 -21.19 22.62 -2.86
N LEU A 8 -20.38 23.18 -1.96
CA LEU A 8 -20.51 24.58 -1.53
C LEU A 8 -19.46 25.40 -2.28
N ARG A 9 -19.89 26.48 -2.96
CA ARG A 9 -18.99 27.50 -3.49
C ARG A 9 -18.75 28.54 -2.42
N THR A 10 -17.50 28.71 -1.98
CA THR A 10 -17.11 29.88 -1.16
C THR A 10 -16.99 31.11 -2.05
N ALA A 11 -16.97 32.31 -1.44
CA ALA A 11 -16.93 33.60 -2.13
C ALA A 11 -15.71 33.76 -3.08
N ASP A 12 -14.67 32.94 -2.89
CA ASP A 12 -13.41 32.95 -3.63
C ASP A 12 -13.36 31.91 -4.77
N GLY A 13 -14.47 31.18 -4.99
CA GLY A 13 -14.59 30.21 -6.10
C GLY A 13 -14.07 28.80 -5.80
N GLU A 14 -13.70 28.48 -4.57
CA GLU A 14 -13.29 27.13 -4.18
C GLU A 14 -14.50 26.19 -4.04
N VAL A 15 -14.34 24.96 -4.55
CA VAL A 15 -15.36 23.90 -4.46
C VAL A 15 -15.09 23.10 -3.19
N ALA A 16 -15.94 23.27 -2.18
CA ALA A 16 -15.93 22.47 -0.97
C ALA A 16 -16.78 21.20 -1.15
N LEU A 17 -16.16 20.03 -0.95
CA LEU A 17 -16.89 18.75 -0.81
C LEU A 17 -17.10 18.50 0.69
N VAL A 18 -18.37 18.41 1.11
CA VAL A 18 -18.70 18.11 2.51
C VAL A 18 -18.97 16.62 2.65
N ASP A 19 -18.15 15.95 3.44
CA ASP A 19 -18.35 14.56 3.87
C ASP A 19 -18.35 14.51 5.40
N GLY A 20 -19.47 14.11 6.00
CA GLY A 20 -19.58 13.92 7.44
C GLY A 20 -19.35 15.15 8.34
N GLY A 21 -19.43 16.37 7.80
CA GLY A 21 -19.18 17.61 8.54
C GLY A 21 -17.78 18.21 8.37
N THR A 22 -16.89 17.52 7.66
CA THR A 22 -15.56 18.03 7.31
C THR A 22 -15.61 18.71 5.95
N VAL A 23 -15.28 20.00 5.89
CA VAL A 23 -15.16 20.74 4.63
C VAL A 23 -13.83 20.34 3.97
N ARG A 24 -13.87 19.55 2.90
CA ARG A 24 -12.70 19.32 2.06
C ARG A 24 -12.58 20.46 1.07
N VAL A 25 -11.62 21.36 1.30
CA VAL A 25 -11.24 22.37 0.33
C VAL A 25 -10.27 21.73 -0.65
N GLN A 26 -10.64 21.69 -1.93
CA GLN A 26 -9.75 21.19 -2.97
C GLN A 26 -8.66 22.23 -3.25
N GLN A 27 -7.41 21.95 -2.87
CA GLN A 27 -6.30 22.83 -3.21
C GLN A 27 -5.96 22.74 -4.70
N SER A 28 -5.89 23.88 -5.38
CA SER A 28 -5.32 23.95 -6.73
C SER A 28 -3.80 23.95 -6.71
N PHE A 29 -3.20 22.99 -7.41
CA PHE A 29 -1.75 22.88 -7.61
C PHE A 29 -1.21 23.73 -8.77
N TYR A 30 -2.11 24.29 -9.58
CA TYR A 30 -1.76 25.06 -10.77
C TYR A 30 -2.29 26.48 -10.66
N PHE A 31 -1.55 27.43 -11.23
CA PHE A 31 -2.05 28.78 -11.39
C PHE A 31 -3.25 28.80 -12.35
N PRO A 32 -4.22 29.70 -12.12
CA PRO A 32 -5.39 29.77 -12.97
C PRO A 32 -5.01 30.26 -14.39
N PRO A 33 -5.87 30.00 -15.40
CA PRO A 33 -5.57 30.35 -16.79
C PRO A 33 -5.37 31.85 -17.04
N ASP A 34 -5.90 32.71 -16.17
CA ASP A 34 -5.79 34.17 -16.21
C ASP A 34 -4.59 34.71 -15.40
N HIS A 35 -3.73 33.84 -14.87
CA HIS A 35 -2.57 34.28 -14.09
C HIS A 35 -1.57 35.07 -14.95
N ASN A 36 -1.33 36.33 -14.60
CA ASN A 36 -0.57 37.31 -15.37
C ASN A 36 0.80 36.85 -15.88
N ARG A 37 1.49 35.94 -15.17
CA ARG A 37 2.87 35.55 -15.49
C ARG A 37 3.08 34.06 -15.76
N TYR A 38 2.19 33.21 -15.26
CA TYR A 38 2.41 31.75 -15.20
C TYR A 38 1.10 30.96 -15.39
N PRO A 39 0.29 31.27 -16.41
CA PRO A 39 -1.02 30.65 -16.58
C PRO A 39 -0.90 29.13 -16.76
N ASN A 40 -1.66 28.35 -15.97
CA ASN A 40 -1.61 26.87 -15.95
C ASN A 40 -0.27 26.24 -15.55
N HIS A 41 0.69 27.01 -15.02
CA HIS A 41 1.93 26.43 -14.50
C HIS A 41 1.70 25.83 -13.12
N PHE A 42 2.46 24.77 -12.80
CA PHE A 42 2.50 24.23 -11.45
C PHE A 42 3.08 25.28 -10.48
N LYS A 43 2.41 25.52 -9.36
CA LYS A 43 2.77 26.56 -8.38
C LYS A 43 4.13 26.31 -7.70
N GLY A 44 4.54 25.04 -7.58
CA GLY A 44 5.72 24.67 -6.81
C GLY A 44 5.42 24.54 -5.32
N SER A 45 6.22 23.73 -4.62
CA SER A 45 5.97 23.36 -3.23
C SER A 45 6.02 24.55 -2.27
N GLU A 46 6.85 25.56 -2.54
CA GLU A 46 6.94 26.75 -1.70
C GLU A 46 5.63 27.54 -1.65
N ILE A 47 5.02 27.80 -2.80
CA ILE A 47 3.75 28.55 -2.88
C ILE A 47 2.63 27.75 -2.22
N ILE A 48 2.55 26.45 -2.50
CA ILE A 48 1.57 25.53 -1.90
C ILE A 48 1.67 25.55 -0.37
N ILE A 49 2.88 25.55 0.19
CA ILE A 49 3.12 25.59 1.65
C ILE A 49 2.76 26.96 2.23
N LYS A 50 3.06 28.06 1.51
CA LYS A 50 2.66 29.42 1.91
C LYS A 50 1.15 29.57 1.94
N GLU A 51 0.44 29.09 0.91
CA GLU A 51 -1.03 29.06 0.84
C GLU A 51 -1.64 28.28 2.02
N ARG A 52 -0.97 27.22 2.47
CA ARG A 52 -1.39 26.42 3.64
C ARG A 52 -1.02 27.03 4.99
N GLY A 53 -0.29 28.17 5.02
CA GLY A 53 0.17 28.77 6.27
C GLY A 53 1.27 27.97 7.00
N LEU A 54 1.96 27.08 6.28
CA LEU A 54 2.98 26.16 6.83
C LEU A 54 4.41 26.63 6.57
N TRP A 55 4.57 27.84 6.01
CA TRP A 55 5.88 28.39 5.70
C TRP A 55 6.60 28.84 6.98
N PRO A 56 7.88 28.48 7.17
CA PRO A 56 8.59 28.84 8.40
C PRO A 56 8.79 30.34 8.54
N THR A 57 8.72 30.83 9.78
CA THR A 57 8.95 32.26 10.12
C THR A 57 10.36 32.74 9.79
N GLN A 58 11.33 31.83 9.78
CA GLN A 58 12.73 32.09 9.39
C GLN A 58 12.89 32.36 7.89
N GLY A 59 11.85 32.14 7.09
CA GLY A 59 11.78 32.52 5.67
C GLY A 59 12.50 31.59 4.70
N PHE A 60 13.34 30.67 5.17
CA PHE A 60 14.06 29.72 4.34
C PHE A 60 13.61 28.28 4.58
N LEU A 61 13.26 27.58 3.50
CA LEU A 61 12.93 26.16 3.52
C LEU A 61 13.45 25.50 2.24
N PRO A 62 14.39 24.54 2.31
CA PRO A 62 14.85 23.84 1.11
C PRO A 62 13.72 23.02 0.49
N ALA A 63 13.77 22.81 -0.83
CA ALA A 63 12.78 21.98 -1.52
C ALA A 63 12.82 20.52 -1.04
N ALA A 64 14.03 19.97 -0.89
CA ALA A 64 14.31 18.65 -0.35
C ALA A 64 15.65 18.64 0.38
N CYS A 65 15.82 17.77 1.39
CA CYS A 65 17.14 17.53 2.00
C CYS A 65 18.00 16.62 1.12
N GLU A 66 19.32 16.78 1.17
CA GLU A 66 20.27 16.00 0.37
C GLU A 66 20.34 14.52 0.77
N LYS A 67 20.21 14.18 2.06
CA LYS A 67 20.22 12.80 2.60
C LYS A 67 19.31 12.67 3.83
N ALA A 68 18.85 11.45 4.11
CA ALA A 68 18.18 11.06 5.35
C ALA A 68 16.88 11.83 5.73
N CYS A 69 16.26 12.55 4.79
CA CYS A 69 15.08 13.37 5.04
C CYS A 69 13.96 12.60 5.77
N PHE A 70 13.74 11.35 5.39
CA PHE A 70 12.70 10.47 5.95
C PHE A 70 13.20 9.56 7.08
N GLU A 71 14.50 9.54 7.36
CA GLU A 71 15.07 8.72 8.44
C GLU A 71 14.86 9.38 9.81
N ASN A 72 14.91 10.72 9.86
CA ASN A 72 14.64 11.48 11.07
C ASN A 72 13.13 11.72 11.24
N ARG A 73 12.41 10.91 12.01
CA ARG A 73 10.94 11.10 12.21
C ARG A 73 10.56 12.27 13.12
N THR A 74 11.49 12.90 13.83
CA THR A 74 11.18 13.93 14.83
C THR A 74 11.14 15.34 14.24
N ASN A 75 11.82 15.59 13.12
CA ASN A 75 11.76 16.89 12.44
C ASN A 75 10.92 16.83 11.15
N LEU A 76 9.61 17.10 11.26
CA LEU A 76 8.67 17.11 10.13
C LEU A 76 8.82 18.34 9.21
N HIS A 77 9.46 19.41 9.68
CA HIS A 77 9.55 20.71 8.99
C HIS A 77 10.93 20.99 8.35
N CYS A 78 11.72 19.97 8.02
CA CYS A 78 13.08 20.18 7.51
C CYS A 78 13.17 20.61 6.03
N CYS A 79 12.13 20.34 5.22
CA CYS A 79 12.06 20.76 3.83
C CYS A 79 10.61 20.75 3.31
N CYS A 80 10.38 21.38 2.16
CA CYS A 80 9.06 21.46 1.54
C CYS A 80 8.47 20.07 1.29
N ARG A 81 9.28 19.16 0.73
CA ARG A 81 8.87 17.79 0.43
C ARG A 81 8.34 17.06 1.66
N LYS A 82 8.97 17.24 2.83
CA LYS A 82 8.61 16.50 4.03
C LYS A 82 7.35 17.05 4.69
N ILE A 83 7.21 18.37 4.72
CA ILE A 83 5.98 19.02 5.20
C ILE A 83 4.80 18.47 4.40
N LEU A 84 4.83 18.63 3.08
CA LEU A 84 3.75 18.15 2.20
C LEU A 84 3.51 16.64 2.30
N PHE A 85 4.55 15.83 2.50
CA PHE A 85 4.38 14.37 2.63
C PHE A 85 3.57 13.96 3.86
N TYR A 86 3.66 14.72 4.96
CA TYR A 86 2.98 14.42 6.22
C TYR A 86 1.68 15.21 6.41
N GLU A 87 1.30 16.05 5.46
CA GLU A 87 0.00 16.70 5.46
C GLU A 87 -1.13 15.67 5.40
N GLU A 88 -2.21 15.95 6.12
CA GLU A 88 -3.29 14.98 6.34
C GLU A 88 -3.95 14.53 5.03
N ASP A 89 -4.14 15.44 4.08
CA ASP A 89 -4.71 15.13 2.77
C ASP A 89 -3.78 14.23 1.93
N PHE A 90 -2.48 14.46 1.96
CA PHE A 90 -1.51 13.60 1.27
C PHE A 90 -1.38 12.21 1.90
N VAL A 91 -1.34 12.14 3.23
CA VAL A 91 -1.23 10.87 3.98
C VAL A 91 -2.49 10.02 3.78
N ASN A 92 -3.66 10.65 3.77
CA ASN A 92 -4.94 9.95 3.64
C ASN A 92 -5.42 9.80 2.20
N GLN A 93 -4.71 10.35 1.21
CA GLN A 93 -5.08 10.21 -0.20
C GLN A 93 -4.98 8.75 -0.62
N LYS A 94 -6.13 8.17 -0.96
CA LYS A 94 -6.19 6.82 -1.53
C LYS A 94 -5.65 6.83 -2.95
N SER A 95 -5.04 5.71 -3.35
CA SER A 95 -4.65 5.55 -4.76
C SER A 95 -5.92 5.45 -5.63
N GLN A 96 -5.83 5.88 -6.88
CA GLN A 96 -6.95 5.75 -7.83
C GLN A 96 -7.44 4.29 -7.95
N LEU A 97 -6.51 3.32 -7.86
CA LEU A 97 -6.85 1.90 -7.90
C LEU A 97 -7.66 1.49 -6.66
N GLN A 98 -7.28 1.95 -5.48
CA GLN A 98 -8.02 1.69 -4.24
C GLN A 98 -9.41 2.31 -4.27
N GLU A 99 -9.52 3.57 -4.69
CA GLU A 99 -10.82 4.25 -4.85
C GLU A 99 -11.72 3.46 -5.81
N TYR A 100 -11.19 3.02 -6.94
CA TYR A 100 -11.93 2.20 -7.89
C TYR A 100 -12.39 0.87 -7.28
N ILE A 101 -11.50 0.10 -6.64
CA ILE A 101 -11.83 -1.20 -6.03
C ILE A 101 -12.90 -1.04 -4.94
N GLU A 102 -12.74 -0.07 -4.06
CA GLU A 102 -13.70 0.21 -2.98
C GLU A 102 -15.05 0.70 -3.53
N SER A 103 -15.05 1.47 -4.62
CA SER A 103 -16.30 1.90 -5.30
C SER A 103 -17.13 0.72 -5.82
N GLN A 104 -16.48 -0.41 -6.13
CA GLN A 104 -17.14 -1.64 -6.55
C GLN A 104 -17.56 -2.52 -5.35
N GLY A 105 -17.38 -2.05 -4.12
CA GLY A 105 -17.72 -2.78 -2.89
C GLY A 105 -16.70 -3.85 -2.49
N HIS A 106 -15.49 -3.80 -3.02
CA HIS A 106 -14.40 -4.73 -2.70
C HIS A 106 -13.42 -4.14 -1.68
N LEU A 107 -12.74 -5.02 -0.94
CA LEU A 107 -11.61 -4.63 -0.09
C LEU A 107 -10.33 -4.52 -0.93
N CYS A 108 -9.52 -3.50 -0.66
CA CYS A 108 -8.24 -3.26 -1.33
C CYS A 108 -7.08 -3.42 -0.34
N ASP A 109 -6.61 -4.66 -0.16
CA ASP A 109 -5.48 -4.94 0.73
C ASP A 109 -4.14 -4.84 0.00
N TYR A 110 -3.17 -4.22 0.67
CA TYR A 110 -1.80 -4.12 0.18
C TYR A 110 -0.87 -5.06 0.95
N TYR A 111 -0.10 -5.85 0.22
CA TYR A 111 0.96 -6.66 0.82
C TYR A 111 2.23 -5.84 1.06
N PRO A 112 2.91 -6.04 2.19
CA PRO A 112 4.26 -5.51 2.41
C PRO A 112 5.20 -5.87 1.26
N LYS A 113 6.05 -4.92 0.86
CA LYS A 113 7.05 -5.15 -0.19
C LYS A 113 8.05 -6.22 0.25
N PHE A 114 8.45 -7.09 -0.67
CA PHE A 114 9.44 -8.15 -0.46
C PHE A 114 9.02 -9.27 0.53
N HIS A 115 7.72 -9.42 0.78
CA HIS A 115 7.17 -10.48 1.63
C HIS A 115 6.25 -11.43 0.84
N CYS A 116 6.83 -12.18 -0.11
CA CYS A 116 6.07 -13.06 -1.01
C CYS A 116 5.34 -14.20 -0.28
N GLU A 117 5.81 -14.58 0.92
CA GLU A 117 5.18 -15.56 1.80
C GLU A 117 3.78 -15.14 2.29
N LEU A 118 3.46 -13.85 2.27
CA LEU A 118 2.15 -13.32 2.66
C LEU A 118 1.11 -13.44 1.55
N ASN A 119 1.53 -13.69 0.31
CA ASN A 119 0.64 -13.83 -0.82
C ASN A 119 0.55 -15.30 -1.25
N PHE A 120 -0.57 -15.96 -0.93
CA PHE A 120 -0.74 -17.38 -1.22
C PHE A 120 -0.74 -17.70 -2.74
N ILE A 121 -0.99 -16.70 -3.60
CA ILE A 121 -0.98 -16.89 -5.06
C ILE A 121 0.40 -17.32 -5.58
N GLU A 122 1.48 -16.98 -4.88
CA GLU A 122 2.84 -17.38 -5.27
C GLU A 122 3.01 -18.91 -5.23
N GLN A 123 2.41 -19.56 -4.22
CA GLN A 123 2.40 -21.02 -4.12
C GLN A 123 1.47 -21.66 -5.16
N TYR A 124 0.32 -21.05 -5.42
CA TYR A 124 -0.59 -21.47 -6.49
C TYR A 124 0.08 -21.45 -7.86
N TRP A 125 0.75 -20.34 -8.21
CA TRP A 125 1.57 -20.23 -9.41
C TRP A 125 2.74 -21.22 -9.41
N GLY A 126 3.35 -21.49 -8.26
CA GLY A 126 4.38 -22.52 -8.12
C GLY A 126 3.92 -23.90 -8.58
N VAL A 127 2.74 -24.34 -8.13
CA VAL A 127 2.14 -25.62 -8.54
C VAL A 127 1.76 -25.60 -10.01
N GLY A 128 1.11 -24.52 -10.48
CA GLY A 128 0.74 -24.39 -11.90
C GLY A 128 1.94 -24.46 -12.84
N LYS A 129 3.03 -23.76 -12.50
CA LYS A 129 4.31 -23.82 -13.25
C LYS A 129 4.94 -25.21 -13.20
N TYR A 130 4.89 -25.89 -12.06
CA TYR A 130 5.38 -27.26 -11.94
C TYR A 130 4.58 -28.21 -12.85
N GLY A 131 3.25 -28.10 -12.87
CA GLY A 131 2.38 -28.83 -13.79
C GLY A 131 2.73 -28.55 -15.26
N TYR A 132 2.86 -27.26 -15.61
CA TYR A 132 3.17 -26.84 -16.97
C TYR A 132 4.50 -27.43 -17.47
N ARG A 133 5.54 -27.45 -16.64
CA ARG A 133 6.85 -28.04 -16.98
C ARG A 133 6.80 -29.54 -17.30
N ARG A 134 5.71 -30.22 -16.94
CA ARG A 134 5.47 -31.64 -17.22
C ARG A 134 4.60 -31.87 -18.46
N THR A 135 4.06 -30.81 -19.05
CA THR A 135 3.32 -30.89 -20.30
C THR A 135 4.27 -31.08 -21.49
N PRO A 136 3.79 -31.65 -22.62
CA PRO A 136 4.55 -31.69 -23.85
C PRO A 136 4.96 -30.27 -24.31
N ARG A 137 6.09 -30.20 -25.02
CA ARG A 137 6.54 -28.93 -25.60
C ARG A 137 5.52 -28.42 -26.60
N THR A 138 5.06 -27.20 -26.41
CA THR A 138 4.09 -26.53 -27.29
C THR A 138 4.78 -25.82 -28.44
N SER A 139 4.10 -25.73 -29.58
CA SER A 139 4.57 -25.06 -30.80
C SER A 139 3.85 -23.73 -31.07
N SER A 140 2.73 -23.48 -30.40
CA SER A 140 1.94 -22.25 -30.56
C SER A 140 1.60 -21.57 -29.23
N MET A 141 1.31 -20.27 -29.28
CA MET A 141 0.80 -19.54 -28.13
C MET A 141 -0.56 -20.06 -27.64
N GLN A 142 -1.40 -20.58 -28.55
CA GLN A 142 -2.72 -21.10 -28.21
C GLN A 142 -2.60 -22.37 -27.36
N GLU A 143 -1.73 -23.30 -27.77
CA GLU A 143 -1.41 -24.51 -27.00
C GLU A 143 -0.81 -24.14 -25.62
N MET A 144 0.14 -23.21 -25.59
CA MET A 144 0.74 -22.74 -24.33
C MET A 144 -0.31 -22.15 -23.38
N ARG A 145 -1.22 -21.31 -23.88
CA ARG A 145 -2.31 -20.75 -23.08
C ARG A 145 -3.25 -21.84 -22.57
N GLY A 146 -3.60 -22.81 -23.41
CA GLY A 146 -4.42 -23.96 -23.04
C GLY A 146 -3.78 -24.78 -21.91
N ASN A 147 -2.50 -25.09 -22.04
CA ASN A 147 -1.75 -25.83 -21.02
C ASN A 147 -1.63 -25.06 -19.71
N VAL A 148 -1.34 -23.75 -19.74
CA VAL A 148 -1.31 -22.93 -18.52
C VAL A 148 -2.66 -22.96 -17.82
N LYS A 149 -3.76 -22.76 -18.56
CA LYS A 149 -5.12 -22.76 -17.99
C LYS A 149 -5.43 -24.12 -17.35
N ALA A 150 -5.19 -25.21 -18.08
CA ALA A 150 -5.40 -26.57 -17.57
C ALA A 150 -4.55 -26.84 -16.32
N CYS A 151 -3.28 -26.43 -16.27
CA CYS A 151 -2.44 -26.63 -15.08
C CYS A 151 -2.91 -25.83 -13.86
N LEU A 152 -3.44 -24.63 -14.07
CA LEU A 152 -4.01 -23.80 -13.01
C LEU A 152 -5.33 -24.38 -12.48
N ASP A 153 -6.23 -24.79 -13.38
CA ASP A 153 -7.52 -25.39 -13.02
C ASP A 153 -7.38 -26.75 -12.30
N ASN A 154 -6.27 -27.45 -12.55
CA ASN A 154 -5.95 -28.73 -11.90
C ASN A 154 -5.41 -28.59 -10.46
N VAL A 155 -5.17 -27.38 -9.94
CA VAL A 155 -4.70 -27.22 -8.56
C VAL A 155 -5.84 -27.52 -7.59
N PRO A 156 -5.73 -28.55 -6.73
CA PRO A 156 -6.83 -28.94 -5.85
C PRO A 156 -7.20 -27.85 -4.84
N LEU A 157 -8.51 -27.63 -4.62
CA LEU A 157 -9.01 -26.61 -3.69
C LEU A 157 -8.46 -26.76 -2.25
N ASN A 158 -8.30 -28.00 -1.78
CA ASN A 158 -7.70 -28.26 -0.46
C ASN A 158 -6.24 -27.78 -0.39
N GLN A 159 -5.50 -27.83 -1.49
CA GLN A 159 -4.14 -27.33 -1.59
C GLN A 159 -4.12 -25.79 -1.59
N ILE A 160 -5.02 -25.14 -2.31
CA ILE A 160 -5.20 -23.68 -2.31
C ILE A 160 -5.49 -23.17 -0.88
N ARG A 161 -6.41 -23.84 -0.18
CA ARG A 161 -6.74 -23.53 1.22
C ARG A 161 -5.53 -23.67 2.15
N ARG A 162 -4.68 -24.69 1.93
CA ARG A 162 -3.43 -24.86 2.69
C ARG A 162 -2.43 -23.73 2.43
N PHE A 163 -2.36 -23.21 1.21
CA PHE A 163 -1.52 -22.06 0.89
C PHE A 163 -2.00 -20.79 1.58
N ALA A 164 -3.31 -20.51 1.52
CA ALA A 164 -3.92 -19.38 2.24
C ALA A 164 -3.66 -19.46 3.76
N ASN A 165 -3.86 -20.64 4.36
CA ASN A 165 -3.56 -20.87 5.78
C ASN A 165 -2.07 -20.68 6.10
N ARG A 166 -1.16 -21.04 5.19
CA ARG A 166 0.28 -20.79 5.38
C ARG A 166 0.58 -19.30 5.40
N SER A 167 0.05 -18.54 4.43
CA SER A 167 0.23 -17.09 4.40
C SER A 167 -0.37 -16.40 5.62
N ALA A 168 -1.55 -16.82 6.09
CA ALA A 168 -2.16 -16.32 7.32
C ALA A 168 -1.27 -16.53 8.56
N ARG A 169 -0.57 -17.67 8.65
CA ARG A 169 0.38 -17.92 9.75
C ARG A 169 1.63 -17.04 9.68
N PHE A 170 2.11 -16.72 8.49
CA PHE A 170 3.18 -15.72 8.33
C PHE A 170 2.70 -14.32 8.72
N ILE A 171 1.49 -13.93 8.32
CA ILE A 171 0.87 -12.66 8.73
C ILE A 171 0.81 -12.58 10.26
N HIS A 172 0.31 -13.62 10.92
CA HIS A 172 0.27 -13.69 12.38
C HIS A 172 1.67 -13.65 13.01
N ALA A 173 2.64 -14.40 12.48
CA ALA A 173 4.00 -14.39 13.01
C ALA A 173 4.61 -12.98 12.97
N TYR A 174 4.38 -12.24 11.89
CA TYR A 174 4.85 -10.86 11.76
C TYR A 174 4.08 -9.86 12.63
N SER A 175 2.78 -10.04 12.84
CA SER A 175 2.03 -9.19 13.78
C SER A 175 2.53 -9.33 15.21
N GLU A 176 3.07 -10.49 15.57
CA GLU A 176 3.73 -10.77 16.86
C GLU A 176 5.20 -10.33 16.91
N GLY A 177 5.71 -9.67 15.87
CA GLY A 177 7.06 -9.11 15.84
C GLY A 177 8.18 -10.11 15.53
N LEU A 178 7.86 -11.32 15.05
CA LEU A 178 8.89 -12.27 14.62
C LEU A 178 9.60 -11.78 13.35
N THR A 179 10.90 -12.06 13.22
CA THR A 179 11.65 -11.85 11.97
C THR A 179 11.29 -12.91 10.92
N GLY A 180 11.68 -12.71 9.66
CA GLY A 180 11.44 -13.70 8.59
C GLY A 180 12.01 -15.09 8.91
N ALA A 181 13.21 -15.16 9.50
CA ALA A 181 13.82 -16.42 9.89
C ALA A 181 13.05 -17.12 11.04
N GLN A 182 12.64 -16.36 12.05
CA GLN A 182 11.84 -16.87 13.17
C GLN A 182 10.44 -17.31 12.70
N ALA A 183 9.78 -16.53 11.86
CA ALA A 183 8.48 -16.85 11.29
C ALA A 183 8.54 -18.13 10.44
N ALA A 184 9.59 -18.31 9.63
CA ALA A 184 9.80 -19.52 8.85
C ALA A 184 10.04 -20.74 9.74
N TRP A 185 10.85 -20.60 10.79
CA TRP A 185 11.09 -21.65 11.77
C TRP A 185 9.80 -22.04 12.50
N ALA A 186 9.06 -21.07 13.04
CA ALA A 186 7.80 -21.31 13.75
C ALA A 186 6.76 -21.98 12.84
N ASN A 187 6.64 -21.56 11.58
CA ASN A 187 5.73 -22.17 10.61
C ASN A 187 6.08 -23.61 10.25
N ARG A 188 7.37 -23.98 10.34
CA ARG A 188 7.85 -25.35 10.14
C ARG A 188 7.58 -26.21 11.37
N SER A 189 7.91 -25.69 12.55
CA SER A 189 7.76 -26.38 13.84
C SER A 189 6.29 -26.60 14.21
N TYR A 190 5.44 -25.60 13.99
CA TYR A 190 4.04 -25.58 14.46
C TYR A 190 3.05 -25.57 13.30
N HIS A 191 3.22 -26.49 12.35
CA HIS A 191 2.44 -26.50 11.11
C HIS A 191 0.96 -26.87 11.26
N GLY A 192 0.56 -27.43 12.41
CA GLY A 192 -0.84 -27.75 12.74
C GLY A 192 -1.65 -26.59 13.31
N HIS A 193 -1.00 -25.51 13.78
CA HIS A 193 -1.67 -24.39 14.43
C HIS A 193 -1.89 -23.24 13.44
N ARG A 194 -3.10 -22.66 13.43
CA ARG A 194 -3.45 -21.52 12.56
C ARG A 194 -2.93 -20.17 13.07
N THR A 195 -2.73 -20.07 14.38
CA THR A 195 -2.12 -18.96 15.10
C THR A 195 -1.06 -19.53 16.02
N LEU A 196 -0.03 -18.74 16.34
CA LEU A 196 0.99 -19.17 17.29
C LEU A 196 0.56 -18.72 18.69
N PRO A 197 0.28 -19.65 19.62
CA PRO A 197 0.07 -19.31 21.02
C PRO A 197 1.29 -18.59 21.62
N PRO A 198 1.11 -17.81 22.71
CA PRO A 198 2.19 -17.05 23.36
C PRO A 198 3.43 -17.89 23.68
N GLU A 199 3.25 -19.13 24.15
CA GLU A 199 4.35 -20.04 24.46
C GLU A 199 5.19 -20.41 23.23
N MET A 200 4.56 -20.54 22.05
CA MET A 200 5.26 -20.86 20.80
C MET A 200 5.98 -19.63 20.24
N ILE A 201 5.42 -18.43 20.46
CA ILE A 201 6.09 -17.16 20.11
C ILE A 201 7.36 -17.00 20.95
N HIS A 202 7.27 -17.23 22.26
CA HIS A 202 8.44 -17.20 23.15
C HIS A 202 9.51 -18.21 22.73
N ALA A 203 9.11 -19.44 22.37
CA ALA A 203 10.02 -20.45 21.86
C ALA A 203 10.71 -20.01 20.55
N ALA A 204 9.96 -19.41 19.61
CA ALA A 204 10.51 -18.89 18.36
C ALA A 204 11.48 -17.72 18.58
N LEU A 205 11.20 -16.83 19.54
CA LEU A 205 12.10 -15.76 19.92
C LEU A 205 13.39 -16.32 20.55
N ALA A 206 13.27 -17.29 21.46
CA ALA A 206 14.38 -17.91 22.15
C ALA A 206 15.32 -18.70 21.21
N ALA A 207 14.76 -19.37 20.19
CA ALA A 207 15.53 -20.15 19.22
C ALA A 207 16.57 -19.33 18.43
N PHE A 208 16.47 -18.00 18.45
CA PHE A 208 17.34 -17.08 17.72
C PHE A 208 18.06 -16.06 18.62
N LYS A 209 17.91 -16.14 19.95
CA LYS A 209 18.77 -15.42 20.89
C LYS A 209 20.10 -16.17 20.99
N LYS A 210 21.12 -15.70 20.27
CA LYS A 210 22.52 -16.02 20.54
C LYS A 210 23.08 -15.08 21.60
#